data_AF-A0A7J2L6W3-F1
#
_entry.id   AF-A0A7J2L6W3-F1
#
_cell.length_a   1.000
_cell.length_b   1.000
_cell.length_c   1.000
_cell.angle_alpha   90.00
_cell.angle_beta   90.00
_cell.angle_gamma   90.00
#
_symmetry.space_group_name_H-M   'P 1'
#
loop_
_entity.id
_entity.type
_entity.pdbx_description
1 polymer ?
#
loop_
_entity_poly.entity_id
_entity_poly.type
_entity_poly.pdbx_seq_one_letter_code
_entity_poly.pdbx_strand_id
1 'polypeptide(L)'
;MKCVLVVLSFLECFIMYISINLWLSHNCLSVPSLRYIHGYLVHSMDSYVITNGLVITMDDRNRIIRGGCVVVEDGVIVDVGKARDLAEKYDYEKIDAGGNIIMPGLINTHTHLFQELGKNLCVDVDLQRWFRSVWAPLVSNMSIEDYVNAVRLGVLEAIRSGTTTIVAYEHALNAFEGDIDKVVSAIKESKVRCIFGYGYQDTGEEIGAPRIALKSLDYIYKRLKEFFSRQKQDDMFRVWLAPGTINWCTKELLSLTKELADKYNTGITVHMNETKAEKEYSIKKRGGSEVEYAYSVGFLGSNVLGVHLVWTDSREIEILARTNTKVSHNPISNMYLASGIAPIPEMLRKNIIVGLATDGAASNNNMDMFDVIRITPLLHKVVHGDPTA
;
A
#
# COMPACT_ATOMS: atom_id res chain seq x y z
N MET A 1 -17.63 -4.93 27.86
CA MET A 1 -17.50 -3.92 26.79
C MET A 1 -16.51 -4.46 25.77
N LYS A 2 -17.00 -4.97 24.63
CA LYS A 2 -16.15 -5.33 23.49
C LYS A 2 -16.13 -4.10 22.59
N CYS A 3 -15.00 -3.39 22.48
CA CYS A 3 -14.81 -2.38 21.45
C CYS A 3 -14.71 -3.11 20.11
N VAL A 4 -15.70 -2.94 19.24
CA VAL A 4 -15.59 -3.35 17.84
C VAL A 4 -15.23 -2.08 17.08
N LEU A 5 -14.21 -2.12 16.23
CA LEU A 5 -13.88 -1.02 15.36
C LEU A 5 -14.84 -1.07 14.18
N VAL A 6 -15.68 -0.03 13.99
CA VAL A 6 -16.44 0.12 12.75
C VAL A 6 -15.58 0.95 11.81
N VAL A 7 -14.74 0.28 11.03
CA VAL A 7 -14.29 0.88 9.78
C VAL A 7 -15.38 0.63 8.77
N LEU A 8 -15.93 1.72 8.21
CA LEU A 8 -16.90 1.65 7.12
C LEU A 8 -16.19 1.25 5.83
N SER A 9 -15.82 -0.02 5.77
CA SER A 9 -15.72 -0.78 4.55
C SER A 9 -17.09 -1.38 4.26
N PHE A 10 -17.50 -1.38 2.98
CA PHE A 10 -18.74 -1.95 2.43
C PHE A 10 -18.88 -3.49 2.64
N LEU A 11 -18.69 -3.97 3.87
CA LEU A 11 -18.44 -5.38 4.18
C LEU A 11 -19.71 -6.19 4.41
N GLU A 12 -20.86 -5.54 4.66
CA GLU A 12 -22.13 -6.27 4.84
C GLU A 12 -22.61 -6.97 3.54
N CYS A 13 -22.16 -6.53 2.35
CA CYS A 13 -22.44 -7.25 1.11
C CYS A 13 -21.45 -8.38 0.79
N PHE A 14 -20.22 -8.36 1.33
CA PHE A 14 -19.17 -9.30 0.93
C PHE A 14 -19.19 -10.61 1.73
N ILE A 15 -19.63 -10.59 2.99
CA ILE A 15 -19.65 -11.77 3.86
C ILE A 15 -20.66 -12.83 3.36
N MET A 16 -21.68 -12.43 2.60
CA MET A 16 -22.69 -13.36 2.09
C MET A 16 -22.27 -14.13 0.82
N TYR A 17 -21.18 -13.74 0.15
CA TYR A 17 -20.75 -14.36 -1.12
C TYR A 17 -19.58 -15.36 -1.00
N ILE A 18 -18.92 -15.45 0.16
CA ILE A 18 -17.90 -16.47 0.46
C ILE A 18 -18.54 -17.58 1.30
N SER A 19 -19.60 -18.18 0.76
CA SER A 19 -20.09 -19.50 1.19
C SER A 19 -19.99 -20.43 -0.01
N ILE A 20 -18.92 -21.22 -0.03
CA ILE A 20 -18.81 -22.57 -0.60
C ILE A 20 -19.63 -22.78 -1.89
N ASN A 21 -19.03 -22.49 -3.05
CA ASN A 21 -19.38 -23.14 -4.31
C ASN A 21 -18.27 -24.12 -4.71
N LEU A 22 -18.13 -25.16 -3.87
CA LEU A 22 -17.65 -26.46 -4.29
C LEU A 22 -18.90 -27.32 -4.45
N TRP A 23 -19.48 -27.38 -5.66
CA TRP A 23 -20.17 -28.56 -6.17
C TRP A 23 -20.53 -28.41 -7.66
N LEU A 24 -20.32 -29.51 -8.38
CA LEU A 24 -20.50 -29.72 -9.81
C LEU A 24 -21.96 -29.60 -10.27
N SER A 25 -22.21 -29.12 -11.49
CA SER A 25 -22.82 -29.90 -12.60
C SER A 25 -23.42 -29.02 -13.71
N HIS A 26 -23.62 -29.68 -14.86
CA HIS A 26 -23.83 -29.17 -16.21
C HIS A 26 -25.18 -28.50 -16.54
N ASN A 27 -25.16 -27.79 -17.69
CA ASN A 27 -26.25 -27.52 -18.64
C ASN A 27 -27.39 -26.58 -18.20
N CYS A 28 -27.48 -25.40 -18.83
CA CYS A 28 -28.50 -25.13 -19.88
C CYS A 28 -28.52 -23.65 -20.31
N LEU A 29 -28.40 -23.47 -21.64
CA LEU A 29 -29.16 -22.59 -22.54
C LEU A 29 -29.39 -21.10 -22.19
N SER A 30 -28.93 -20.28 -23.15
CA SER A 30 -29.32 -18.89 -23.49
C SER A 30 -30.80 -18.55 -23.31
N VAL A 31 -31.16 -17.33 -22.86
CA VAL A 31 -31.62 -16.13 -23.64
C VAL A 31 -31.65 -14.87 -22.68
N PRO A 32 -32.07 -13.62 -23.05
CA PRO A 32 -31.28 -12.40 -22.86
C PRO A 32 -31.79 -11.44 -21.76
N SER A 33 -30.93 -10.49 -21.38
CA SER A 33 -31.24 -9.20 -20.74
C SER A 33 -32.42 -9.16 -19.75
N LEU A 34 -32.17 -9.48 -18.47
CA LEU A 34 -33.01 -9.01 -17.36
C LEU A 34 -32.15 -8.96 -16.08
N ARG A 35 -31.99 -7.74 -15.56
CA ARG A 35 -31.66 -7.48 -14.15
C ARG A 35 -32.76 -8.13 -13.32
N TYR A 36 -32.44 -9.05 -12.42
CA TYR A 36 -33.13 -9.31 -11.14
C TYR A 36 -32.58 -10.60 -10.53
N ILE A 37 -31.81 -10.48 -9.43
CA ILE A 37 -31.68 -11.56 -8.45
C ILE A 37 -31.77 -10.90 -7.06
N HIS A 38 -32.91 -11.13 -6.40
CA HIS A 38 -33.21 -10.92 -4.96
C HIS A 38 -33.23 -9.49 -4.39
N GLY A 39 -34.35 -8.79 -4.61
CA GLY A 39 -35.16 -8.22 -3.51
C GLY A 39 -34.64 -7.07 -2.64
N TYR A 40 -33.38 -6.65 -2.77
CA TYR A 40 -32.88 -5.43 -2.15
C TYR A 40 -32.39 -4.49 -3.26
N LEU A 41 -33.04 -3.33 -3.37
CA LEU A 41 -32.42 -2.16 -3.97
C LEU A 41 -31.16 -1.89 -3.15
N VAL A 42 -29.99 -2.26 -3.69
CA VAL A 42 -28.75 -1.61 -3.26
C VAL A 42 -28.84 -0.20 -3.82
N HIS A 43 -29.53 0.69 -3.10
CA HIS A 43 -29.22 2.10 -3.24
C HIS A 43 -27.71 2.20 -2.99
N SER A 44 -26.97 2.76 -3.93
CA SER A 44 -25.77 3.46 -3.49
C SER A 44 -26.31 4.48 -2.48
N MET A 45 -26.01 4.28 -1.20
CA MET A 45 -26.33 5.30 -0.21
C MET A 45 -25.38 6.45 -0.51
N ASP A 46 -25.77 7.29 -1.45
CA ASP A 46 -24.96 8.42 -1.85
C ASP A 46 -24.86 9.39 -0.66
N SER A 47 -25.91 9.47 0.18
CA SER A 47 -25.94 10.26 1.42
C SER A 47 -26.43 9.49 2.64
N TYR A 48 -25.73 9.61 3.77
CA TYR A 48 -26.04 8.93 5.04
C TYR A 48 -25.44 9.66 6.25
N VAL A 49 -25.96 9.36 7.44
CA VAL A 49 -25.49 9.88 8.73
C VAL A 49 -25.06 8.73 9.63
N ILE A 50 -23.81 8.72 10.07
CA ILE A 50 -23.31 7.76 11.06
C ILE A 50 -23.45 8.38 12.44
N THR A 51 -24.18 7.74 13.36
CA THR A 51 -24.51 8.27 14.69
C THR A 51 -23.99 7.39 15.82
N ASN A 52 -24.12 7.85 17.07
CA ASN A 52 -23.82 7.07 18.28
C ASN A 52 -22.38 6.51 18.33
N GLY A 53 -21.41 7.23 17.76
CA GLY A 53 -20.01 6.83 17.76
C GLY A 53 -19.12 7.66 18.70
N LEU A 54 -17.91 7.16 18.96
CA LEU A 54 -16.78 7.96 19.40
C LEU A 54 -16.01 8.43 18.16
N VAL A 55 -16.21 9.67 17.73
CA VAL A 55 -15.56 10.18 16.51
C VAL A 55 -14.15 10.67 16.84
N ILE A 56 -13.15 10.06 16.21
CA ILE A 56 -11.75 10.50 16.21
C ILE A 56 -11.51 11.20 14.89
N THR A 57 -11.38 12.52 14.92
CA THR A 57 -11.40 13.35 13.69
C THR A 57 -10.07 13.35 12.93
N MET A 58 -8.94 13.22 13.64
CA MET A 58 -7.59 13.44 13.10
C MET A 58 -7.41 14.81 12.42
N ASP A 59 -8.20 15.82 12.81
CA ASP A 59 -8.00 17.20 12.36
C ASP A 59 -6.87 17.91 13.12
N ASP A 60 -6.52 19.12 12.72
CA ASP A 60 -5.45 19.92 13.34
C ASP A 60 -5.64 20.16 14.85
N ARG A 61 -6.86 19.94 15.37
CA ARG A 61 -7.20 20.09 16.79
C ARG A 61 -7.30 18.75 17.52
N ASN A 62 -7.09 17.62 16.82
CA ASN A 62 -7.22 16.26 17.33
C ASN A 62 -8.52 16.04 18.12
N ARG A 63 -9.66 16.55 17.61
CA ARG A 63 -10.93 16.47 18.34
C ARG A 63 -11.37 15.01 18.50
N ILE A 64 -11.83 14.68 19.71
CA ILE A 64 -12.51 13.42 20.06
C ILE A 64 -13.93 13.75 20.50
N ILE A 65 -14.92 13.28 19.75
CA ILE A 65 -16.34 13.62 19.95
C ILE A 65 -17.11 12.39 20.44
N ARG A 66 -17.36 12.33 21.75
CA ARG A 66 -18.23 11.30 22.36
C ARG A 66 -19.69 11.50 21.96
N GLY A 67 -20.40 10.44 21.57
CA GLY A 67 -21.76 10.57 21.04
C GLY A 67 -21.77 11.43 19.78
N GLY A 68 -20.72 11.26 18.97
CA GLY A 68 -20.48 12.00 17.75
C GLY A 68 -21.25 11.45 16.57
N CYS A 69 -21.20 12.21 15.50
CA CYS A 69 -21.92 12.01 14.27
C CYS A 69 -21.08 12.48 13.09
N VAL A 70 -21.13 11.74 11.97
CA VAL A 70 -20.49 12.09 10.70
C VAL A 70 -21.54 12.04 9.61
N VAL A 71 -21.68 13.12 8.86
CA VAL A 71 -22.64 13.25 7.75
C VAL A 71 -21.88 13.13 6.44
N VAL A 72 -22.34 12.23 5.58
CA VAL A 72 -21.77 11.99 4.26
C VAL A 72 -22.84 12.30 3.21
N GLU A 73 -22.46 13.06 2.18
CA GLU A 73 -23.28 13.40 1.02
C GLU A 73 -22.44 13.21 -0.24
N ASP A 74 -22.96 12.41 -1.18
CA ASP A 74 -22.32 11.98 -2.42
C ASP A 74 -20.85 11.53 -2.25
N GLY A 75 -20.59 10.76 -1.19
CA GLY A 75 -19.25 10.25 -0.85
C GLY A 75 -18.29 11.28 -0.24
N VAL A 76 -18.78 12.48 0.10
CA VAL A 76 -18.02 13.56 0.74
C VAL A 76 -18.52 13.78 2.17
N ILE A 77 -17.60 14.00 3.11
CA ILE A 77 -17.96 14.37 4.48
C ILE A 77 -18.39 15.84 4.50
N VAL A 78 -19.64 16.12 4.84
CA VAL A 78 -20.21 17.49 4.85
C VAL A 78 -20.39 18.09 6.24
N ASP A 79 -20.48 17.27 7.29
CA ASP A 79 -20.54 17.75 8.68
C ASP A 79 -20.01 16.71 9.68
N VAL A 80 -19.40 17.18 10.77
CA VAL A 80 -18.85 16.33 11.85
C VAL A 80 -19.04 17.03 13.19
N GLY A 81 -19.78 16.38 14.10
CA GLY A 81 -20.18 17.00 15.35
C GLY A 81 -20.86 16.04 16.32
N LYS A 82 -21.59 16.58 17.29
CA LYS A 82 -22.40 15.76 18.22
C LYS A 82 -23.67 15.30 17.52
N ALA A 83 -24.08 14.06 17.77
CA ALA A 83 -25.31 13.51 17.20
C ALA A 83 -26.54 14.36 17.55
N ARG A 84 -26.64 14.86 18.79
CA ARG A 84 -27.76 15.74 19.21
C ARG A 84 -27.88 17.04 18.40
N ASP A 85 -26.80 17.50 17.79
CA ASP A 85 -26.77 18.77 17.05
C ASP A 85 -26.97 18.56 15.54
N LEU A 86 -26.62 17.37 15.03
CA LEU A 86 -26.55 17.09 13.58
C LEU A 86 -27.52 16.01 13.08
N ALA A 87 -27.87 15.02 13.89
CA ALA A 87 -28.56 13.82 13.39
C ALA A 87 -29.97 14.10 12.87
N GLU A 88 -30.63 15.16 13.33
CA GLU A 88 -31.96 15.59 12.85
C GLU A 88 -31.89 16.74 11.86
N LYS A 89 -30.70 17.28 11.57
CA LYS A 89 -30.49 18.36 10.58
C LYS A 89 -30.52 17.84 9.15
N TYR A 90 -30.23 16.56 8.95
CA TYR A 90 -30.14 15.90 7.66
C TYR A 90 -31.16 14.76 7.58
N ASP A 91 -32.02 14.77 6.57
CA ASP A 91 -32.99 13.72 6.28
C ASP A 91 -32.35 12.62 5.41
N TYR A 92 -31.24 12.06 5.89
CA TYR A 92 -30.55 10.94 5.25
C TYR A 92 -30.67 9.66 6.09
N GLU A 93 -30.31 8.53 5.49
CA GLU A 93 -30.31 7.25 6.17
C GLU A 93 -29.34 7.26 7.36
N LYS A 94 -29.80 6.75 8.51
CA LYS A 94 -29.03 6.73 9.76
C LYS A 94 -28.38 5.37 9.97
N ILE A 95 -27.06 5.36 10.09
CA ILE A 95 -26.25 4.21 10.48
C ILE A 95 -25.90 4.37 11.96
N ASP A 96 -26.28 3.41 12.79
CA ASP A 96 -25.91 3.40 14.21
C ASP A 96 -24.54 2.73 14.38
N ALA A 97 -23.54 3.49 14.87
CA ALA A 97 -22.22 2.94 15.16
C ALA A 97 -22.18 2.08 16.43
N GLY A 98 -23.26 2.00 17.21
CA GLY A 98 -23.38 1.11 18.38
C GLY A 98 -22.42 1.44 19.52
N GLY A 99 -22.01 2.70 19.67
CA GLY A 99 -21.00 3.13 20.63
C GLY A 99 -19.55 2.86 20.21
N ASN A 100 -19.32 2.36 18.99
CA ASN A 100 -18.00 2.07 18.46
C ASN A 100 -17.25 3.35 18.04
N ILE A 101 -15.98 3.16 17.65
CA ILE A 101 -15.14 4.25 17.14
C ILE A 101 -15.49 4.53 15.68
N ILE A 102 -15.63 5.80 15.33
CA ILE A 102 -15.67 6.31 13.96
C ILE A 102 -14.37 7.08 13.74
N MET A 103 -13.57 6.67 12.76
CA MET A 103 -12.29 7.30 12.44
C MET A 103 -12.03 7.28 10.94
N PRO A 104 -11.12 8.12 10.42
CA PRO A 104 -10.62 7.97 9.06
C PRO A 104 -10.13 6.55 8.82
N GLY A 105 -10.44 6.00 7.65
CA GLY A 105 -9.91 4.70 7.25
C GLY A 105 -8.39 4.74 7.13
N LEU A 106 -7.75 3.60 7.42
CA LEU A 106 -6.30 3.54 7.48
C LEU A 106 -5.70 3.61 6.08
N ILE A 107 -4.52 4.24 6.00
CA ILE A 107 -3.73 4.34 4.77
C ILE A 107 -2.48 3.47 4.96
N ASN A 108 -2.39 2.40 4.19
CA ASN A 108 -1.22 1.55 4.12
C ASN A 108 -0.32 2.06 2.98
N THR A 109 0.79 2.73 3.33
CA THR A 109 1.62 3.43 2.34
C THR A 109 2.55 2.54 1.54
N HIS A 110 2.58 1.23 1.80
CA HIS A 110 3.38 0.28 1.04
C HIS A 110 2.94 -1.17 1.31
N THR A 111 2.64 -1.91 0.24
CA THR A 111 2.39 -3.36 0.31
C THR A 111 2.71 -4.06 -1.00
N HIS A 112 2.95 -5.37 -0.95
CA HIS A 112 3.06 -6.24 -2.11
C HIS A 112 1.90 -7.23 -2.13
N LEU A 113 0.86 -6.98 -2.93
CA LEU A 113 -0.35 -7.79 -2.88
C LEU A 113 -0.13 -9.23 -3.38
N PHE A 114 0.80 -9.43 -4.31
CA PHE A 114 1.15 -10.79 -4.78
C PHE A 114 1.80 -11.67 -3.71
N GLN A 115 2.40 -11.06 -2.67
CA GLN A 115 3.08 -11.79 -1.60
C GLN A 115 2.12 -12.41 -0.57
N GLU A 116 0.81 -12.21 -0.73
CA GLU A 116 -0.21 -12.84 0.11
C GLU A 116 -0.19 -14.37 0.05
N LEU A 117 0.17 -14.95 -1.10
CA LEU A 117 0.39 -16.40 -1.23
C LEU A 117 1.76 -16.84 -0.68
N GLY A 118 2.58 -15.88 -0.25
CA GLY A 118 3.92 -16.09 0.29
C GLY A 118 4.01 -16.17 1.81
N LYS A 119 2.88 -16.05 2.53
CA LYS A 119 2.84 -16.04 4.00
C LYS A 119 3.57 -17.26 4.56
N ASN A 120 4.57 -17.01 5.40
CA ASN A 120 5.37 -18.03 6.07
C ASN A 120 6.05 -19.07 5.15
N LEU A 121 6.26 -18.79 3.85
CA LEU A 121 6.99 -19.72 2.96
C LEU A 121 8.44 -19.94 3.41
N CYS A 122 9.08 -18.90 3.92
CA CYS A 122 10.37 -18.98 4.60
C CYS A 122 10.40 -17.94 5.72
N VAL A 123 10.69 -18.40 6.93
CA VAL A 123 10.74 -17.59 8.15
C VAL A 123 12.16 -17.60 8.71
N ASP A 124 12.48 -16.65 9.60
CA ASP A 124 13.75 -16.59 10.34
C ASP A 124 15.00 -16.50 9.43
N VAL A 125 14.91 -15.68 8.37
CA VAL A 125 15.99 -15.45 7.41
C VAL A 125 16.17 -13.96 7.13
N ASP A 126 17.40 -13.56 6.79
CA ASP A 126 17.68 -12.19 6.32
C ASP A 126 17.07 -11.92 4.93
N LEU A 127 16.99 -10.65 4.54
CA LEU A 127 16.42 -10.21 3.25
C LEU A 127 17.08 -10.92 2.04
N GLN A 128 18.40 -11.10 2.06
CA GLN A 128 19.13 -11.69 0.93
C GLN A 128 18.77 -13.18 0.76
N ARG A 129 18.63 -13.91 1.86
CA ARG A 129 18.15 -15.29 1.84
C ARG A 129 16.66 -15.34 1.51
N TRP A 130 15.86 -14.42 2.04
CA TRP A 130 14.43 -14.29 1.74
C TRP A 130 14.18 -14.07 0.24
N PHE A 131 14.97 -13.24 -0.45
CA PHE A 131 14.85 -13.06 -1.90
C PHE A 131 15.00 -14.39 -2.66
N ARG A 132 15.96 -15.22 -2.26
CA ARG A 132 16.23 -16.53 -2.90
C ARG A 132 15.21 -17.60 -2.52
N SER A 133 14.64 -17.52 -1.32
CA SER A 133 13.80 -18.58 -0.74
C SER A 133 12.30 -18.31 -0.87
N VAL A 134 11.88 -17.06 -1.05
CA VAL A 134 10.47 -16.67 -1.11
C VAL A 134 10.17 -15.90 -2.38
N TRP A 135 10.79 -14.74 -2.55
CA TRP A 135 10.44 -13.83 -3.65
C TRP A 135 10.73 -14.43 -5.04
N ALA A 136 11.96 -14.86 -5.31
CA ALA A 136 12.31 -15.43 -6.60
C ALA A 136 11.48 -16.68 -6.95
N PRO A 137 11.23 -17.62 -6.01
CA PRO A 137 10.28 -18.72 -6.23
C PRO A 137 8.86 -18.27 -6.54
N LEU A 138 8.28 -17.33 -5.79
CA LEU A 138 6.93 -16.80 -6.06
C LEU A 138 6.86 -16.21 -7.48
N VAL A 139 7.79 -15.31 -7.79
CA VAL A 139 7.81 -14.61 -9.08
C VAL A 139 8.02 -15.57 -10.26
N SER A 140 8.79 -16.65 -10.08
CA SER A 140 9.10 -17.59 -11.16
C SER A 140 8.03 -18.67 -11.38
N ASN A 141 7.20 -18.96 -10.37
CA ASN A 141 6.27 -20.10 -10.40
C ASN A 141 4.79 -19.71 -10.34
N MET A 142 4.45 -18.47 -10.01
CA MET A 142 3.07 -18.00 -10.04
C MET A 142 2.58 -17.87 -11.48
N SER A 143 1.34 -18.28 -11.71
CA SER A 143 0.58 -17.89 -12.89
C SER A 143 -0.04 -16.50 -12.70
N ILE A 144 -0.56 -15.90 -13.78
CA ILE A 144 -1.34 -14.66 -13.68
C ILE A 144 -2.61 -14.84 -12.84
N GLU A 145 -3.18 -16.05 -12.81
CA GLU A 145 -4.35 -16.36 -12.00
C GLU A 145 -4.00 -16.39 -10.50
N ASP A 146 -2.85 -16.98 -10.15
CA ASP A 146 -2.33 -16.94 -8.78
C ASP A 146 -2.10 -15.50 -8.31
N TYR A 147 -1.54 -14.65 -9.17
CA TYR A 147 -1.33 -13.23 -8.88
C TYR A 147 -2.66 -12.52 -8.60
N VAL A 148 -3.66 -12.73 -9.46
CA VAL A 148 -5.00 -12.13 -9.29
C VAL A 148 -5.66 -12.60 -7.99
N ASN A 149 -5.53 -13.88 -7.65
CA ASN A 149 -6.07 -14.43 -6.41
C ASN A 149 -5.34 -13.89 -5.17
N ALA A 150 -4.01 -13.75 -5.23
CA ALA A 150 -3.21 -13.11 -4.19
C ALA A 150 -3.68 -11.66 -3.95
N VAL A 151 -3.90 -10.91 -5.03
CA VAL A 151 -4.39 -9.53 -4.98
C VAL A 151 -5.76 -9.43 -4.33
N ARG A 152 -6.71 -10.29 -4.72
CA ARG A 152 -8.04 -10.33 -4.08
C ARG A 152 -7.95 -10.63 -2.59
N LEU A 153 -7.09 -11.58 -2.21
CA LEU A 153 -6.88 -11.96 -0.81
C LEU A 153 -6.30 -10.79 0.00
N GLY A 154 -5.23 -10.16 -0.48
CA GLY A 154 -4.57 -9.06 0.23
C GLY A 154 -5.45 -7.84 0.39
N VAL A 155 -6.20 -7.49 -0.65
CA VAL A 155 -7.14 -6.37 -0.55
C VAL A 155 -8.28 -6.71 0.42
N LEU A 156 -8.81 -7.93 0.39
CA LEU A 156 -9.83 -8.34 1.35
C LEU A 156 -9.32 -8.26 2.79
N GLU A 157 -8.08 -8.68 3.04
CA GLU A 157 -7.46 -8.62 4.36
C GLU A 157 -7.19 -7.18 4.82
N ALA A 158 -6.69 -6.32 3.93
CA ALA A 158 -6.49 -4.90 4.21
C ALA A 158 -7.83 -4.21 4.54
N ILE A 159 -8.88 -4.47 3.76
CA ILE A 159 -10.21 -3.92 4.04
C ILE A 159 -10.72 -4.41 5.40
N ARG A 160 -10.53 -5.70 5.71
CA ARG A 160 -10.94 -6.31 6.98
C ARG A 160 -10.21 -5.72 8.18
N SER A 161 -8.97 -5.25 8.02
CA SER A 161 -8.20 -4.54 9.07
C SER A 161 -8.52 -3.04 9.16
N GLY A 162 -9.46 -2.56 8.35
CA GLY A 162 -9.88 -1.16 8.35
C GLY A 162 -9.04 -0.25 7.45
N THR A 163 -8.26 -0.82 6.54
CA THR A 163 -7.51 -0.08 5.52
C THR A 163 -8.43 0.28 4.37
N THR A 164 -8.52 1.57 4.06
CA THR A 164 -9.33 2.10 2.94
C THR A 164 -8.48 2.59 1.79
N THR A 165 -7.17 2.79 1.99
CA THR A 165 -6.23 3.21 0.94
C THR A 165 -4.95 2.38 1.01
N ILE A 166 -4.53 1.86 -0.13
CA ILE A 166 -3.29 1.09 -0.27
C ILE A 166 -2.39 1.69 -1.35
N VAL A 167 -1.08 1.66 -1.12
CA VAL A 167 -0.07 1.81 -2.16
C VAL A 167 0.43 0.40 -2.52
N ALA A 168 -0.11 -0.16 -3.59
CA ALA A 168 0.21 -1.50 -4.05
C ALA A 168 1.51 -1.46 -4.88
N TYR A 169 2.63 -1.85 -4.28
CA TYR A 169 3.95 -1.89 -4.89
C TYR A 169 4.16 -3.22 -5.63
N GLU A 170 3.64 -3.29 -6.85
CA GLU A 170 3.60 -4.52 -7.65
C GLU A 170 4.87 -4.68 -8.52
N HIS A 171 6.04 -4.59 -7.87
CA HIS A 171 7.36 -4.64 -8.52
C HIS A 171 7.63 -5.92 -9.32
N ALA A 172 6.99 -7.03 -8.92
CA ALA A 172 7.14 -8.33 -9.58
C ALA A 172 6.51 -8.40 -10.98
N LEU A 173 5.59 -7.49 -11.34
CA LEU A 173 4.81 -7.55 -12.60
C LEU A 173 5.66 -7.55 -13.87
N ASN A 174 6.91 -7.10 -13.81
CA ASN A 174 7.81 -7.15 -14.96
C ASN A 174 8.20 -8.58 -15.35
N ALA A 175 8.15 -9.52 -14.40
CA ALA A 175 8.35 -10.94 -14.64
C ALA A 175 7.10 -11.64 -15.20
N PHE A 176 5.92 -11.03 -15.08
CA PHE A 176 4.66 -11.57 -15.58
C PHE A 176 4.35 -10.96 -16.95
N GLU A 177 4.59 -11.73 -18.00
CA GLU A 177 4.14 -11.43 -19.37
C GLU A 177 2.67 -11.86 -19.51
N GLY A 178 1.81 -11.24 -18.70
CA GLY A 178 0.39 -11.56 -18.61
C GLY A 178 -0.50 -10.32 -18.74
N ASP A 179 -1.80 -10.57 -18.65
CA ASP A 179 -2.82 -9.54 -18.70
C ASP A 179 -2.90 -8.78 -17.36
N ILE A 180 -2.01 -7.78 -17.20
CA ILE A 180 -1.99 -6.86 -16.05
C ILE A 180 -3.36 -6.21 -15.79
N ASP A 181 -4.25 -6.14 -16.79
CA ASP A 181 -5.59 -5.59 -16.59
C ASP A 181 -6.44 -6.47 -15.70
N LYS A 182 -6.16 -7.77 -15.63
CA LYS A 182 -6.81 -8.66 -14.66
C LYS A 182 -6.44 -8.30 -13.22
N VAL A 183 -5.18 -7.93 -12.98
CA VAL A 183 -4.70 -7.46 -11.67
C VAL A 183 -5.36 -6.13 -11.33
N VAL A 184 -5.38 -5.19 -12.27
CA VAL A 184 -6.06 -3.89 -12.10
C VAL A 184 -7.57 -4.08 -11.86
N SER A 185 -8.22 -4.98 -12.60
CA SER A 185 -9.65 -5.30 -12.44
C SER A 185 -9.93 -5.85 -11.05
N ALA A 186 -9.12 -6.80 -10.57
CA ALA A 186 -9.27 -7.38 -9.24
C ALA A 186 -9.17 -6.32 -8.13
N ILE A 187 -8.25 -5.35 -8.26
CA ILE A 187 -8.18 -4.21 -7.34
C ILE A 187 -9.44 -3.35 -7.43
N LYS A 188 -9.86 -2.96 -8.64
CA LYS A 188 -11.03 -2.09 -8.85
C LYS A 188 -12.34 -2.73 -8.38
N GLU A 189 -12.50 -4.05 -8.55
CA GLU A 189 -13.64 -4.85 -8.09
C GLU A 189 -13.85 -4.73 -6.56
N SER A 190 -12.77 -4.57 -5.80
CA SER A 190 -12.83 -4.42 -4.34
C SER A 190 -13.32 -3.05 -3.86
N LYS A 191 -13.28 -2.03 -4.73
CA LYS A 191 -13.54 -0.62 -4.41
C LYS A 191 -12.62 0.00 -3.34
N VAL A 192 -11.49 -0.62 -3.02
CA VAL A 192 -10.45 0.04 -2.21
C VAL A 192 -9.84 1.20 -2.99
N ARG A 193 -9.48 2.29 -2.30
CA ARG A 193 -8.67 3.34 -2.93
C ARG A 193 -7.25 2.80 -3.13
N CYS A 194 -6.75 2.84 -4.35
CA CYS A 194 -5.46 2.25 -4.69
C CYS A 194 -4.57 3.22 -5.46
N ILE A 195 -3.34 3.36 -4.97
CA ILE A 195 -2.21 3.83 -5.75
C ILE A 195 -1.47 2.58 -6.23
N PHE A 196 -1.65 2.25 -7.51
CA PHE A 196 -1.05 1.08 -8.13
C PHE A 196 0.35 1.41 -8.66
N GLY A 197 1.38 0.88 -7.99
CA GLY A 197 2.77 0.96 -8.40
C GLY A 197 3.09 -0.06 -9.48
N TYR A 198 3.28 0.39 -10.73
CA TYR A 198 3.71 -0.50 -11.81
C TYR A 198 5.20 -0.82 -11.66
N GLY A 199 5.50 -2.09 -11.43
CA GLY A 199 6.83 -2.66 -11.24
C GLY A 199 7.73 -2.80 -12.46
N TYR A 200 9.02 -2.45 -12.32
CA TYR A 200 10.04 -2.71 -13.35
C TYR A 200 11.48 -2.58 -12.79
N GLN A 201 12.43 -3.20 -13.49
CA GLN A 201 13.88 -3.20 -13.16
C GLN A 201 14.70 -3.75 -14.33
N ASP A 202 15.97 -3.34 -14.42
CA ASP A 202 16.87 -3.68 -15.54
C ASP A 202 18.26 -4.19 -15.12
N THR A 203 18.59 -4.17 -13.82
CA THR A 203 19.86 -4.68 -13.30
C THR A 203 19.72 -5.23 -11.88
N GLY A 204 20.84 -5.64 -11.25
CA GLY A 204 20.90 -6.04 -9.85
C GLY A 204 20.83 -7.55 -9.57
N GLU A 205 21.09 -8.40 -10.56
CA GLU A 205 21.10 -9.86 -10.37
C GLU A 205 22.07 -10.28 -9.25
N GLU A 206 23.21 -9.60 -9.15
CA GLU A 206 24.24 -9.87 -8.15
C GLU A 206 23.85 -9.48 -6.71
N ILE A 207 22.78 -8.71 -6.53
CA ILE A 207 22.28 -8.24 -5.23
C ILE A 207 20.83 -8.70 -4.98
N GLY A 208 20.36 -9.69 -5.74
CA GLY A 208 19.14 -10.44 -5.43
C GLY A 208 18.02 -10.34 -6.45
N ALA A 209 18.13 -9.50 -7.50
CA ALA A 209 17.10 -9.42 -8.53
C ALA A 209 17.01 -10.73 -9.36
N PRO A 210 15.83 -11.37 -9.49
CA PRO A 210 15.65 -12.56 -10.28
C PRO A 210 15.69 -12.18 -11.74
N ARG A 211 16.47 -12.93 -12.51
CA ARG A 211 16.70 -12.67 -13.93
C ARG A 211 15.43 -12.53 -14.76
N ILE A 212 14.35 -13.24 -14.39
CA ILE A 212 13.05 -13.16 -15.06
C ILE A 212 12.39 -11.76 -14.97
N ALA A 213 12.69 -11.00 -13.91
CA ALA A 213 12.18 -9.66 -13.71
C ALA A 213 13.01 -8.56 -14.39
N LEU A 214 14.23 -8.89 -14.86
CA LEU A 214 15.11 -7.96 -15.54
C LEU A 214 14.67 -7.81 -17.01
N LYS A 215 14.35 -6.58 -17.41
CA LYS A 215 13.99 -6.26 -18.80
C LYS A 215 14.81 -5.07 -19.31
N SER A 216 14.99 -4.97 -20.62
CA SER A 216 15.70 -3.85 -21.21
C SER A 216 14.95 -2.52 -21.03
N LEU A 217 15.69 -1.41 -21.02
CA LEU A 217 15.15 -0.06 -20.92
C LEU A 217 14.04 0.20 -21.96
N ASP A 218 14.27 -0.15 -23.23
CA ASP A 218 13.31 0.02 -24.32
C ASP A 218 12.01 -0.75 -24.09
N TYR A 219 12.12 -1.97 -23.55
CA TYR A 219 10.96 -2.80 -23.24
C TYR A 219 10.14 -2.20 -22.10
N ILE A 220 10.81 -1.74 -21.03
CA ILE A 220 10.19 -1.07 -19.89
C ILE A 220 9.48 0.21 -20.36
N TYR A 221 10.16 1.06 -21.13
CA TYR A 221 9.59 2.30 -21.66
C TYR A 221 8.32 2.04 -22.48
N LYS A 222 8.37 1.07 -23.40
CA LYS A 222 7.22 0.72 -24.24
C LYS A 222 6.04 0.27 -23.39
N ARG A 223 6.24 -0.64 -22.43
CA ARG A 223 5.17 -1.16 -21.55
C ARG A 223 4.55 -0.07 -20.69
N LEU A 224 5.37 0.79 -20.08
CA LEU A 224 4.87 1.88 -19.26
C LEU A 224 4.06 2.87 -20.11
N LYS A 225 4.59 3.28 -21.26
CA LYS A 225 3.89 4.18 -22.18
C LYS A 225 2.54 3.61 -22.62
N GLU A 226 2.51 2.34 -23.02
CA GLU A 226 1.27 1.65 -23.40
C GLU A 226 0.28 1.59 -22.23
N PHE A 227 0.73 1.22 -21.03
CA PHE A 227 -0.13 1.14 -19.84
C PHE A 227 -0.69 2.50 -19.44
N PHE A 228 0.14 3.55 -19.32
CA PHE A 228 -0.33 4.90 -18.99
C PHE A 228 -1.31 5.44 -20.04
N SER A 229 -1.15 5.09 -21.33
CA SER A 229 -2.05 5.57 -22.39
C SER A 229 -3.47 4.99 -22.33
N ARG A 230 -3.63 3.79 -21.76
CA ARG A 230 -4.90 3.05 -21.76
C ARG A 230 -5.57 2.99 -20.40
N GLN A 231 -4.84 3.22 -19.31
CA GLN A 231 -5.42 3.17 -17.97
C GLN A 231 -6.16 4.45 -17.59
N LYS A 232 -7.47 4.29 -17.35
CA LYS A 232 -8.28 5.33 -16.73
C LYS A 232 -7.91 5.45 -15.25
N GLN A 233 -7.53 6.67 -14.87
CA GLN A 233 -7.22 7.08 -13.51
C GLN A 233 -8.30 8.05 -13.00
N ASP A 234 -8.59 7.96 -11.71
CA ASP A 234 -9.53 8.82 -10.98
C ASP A 234 -9.10 8.90 -9.52
N ASP A 235 -9.94 9.43 -8.64
CA ASP A 235 -9.57 9.59 -7.23
C ASP A 235 -9.47 8.25 -6.49
N MET A 236 -10.17 7.21 -6.94
CA MET A 236 -10.13 5.87 -6.33
C MET A 236 -8.96 5.04 -6.86
N PHE A 237 -8.50 5.29 -8.09
CA PHE A 237 -7.40 4.53 -8.69
C PHE A 237 -6.41 5.44 -9.43
N ARG A 238 -5.16 5.46 -8.95
CA ARG A 238 -4.03 6.17 -9.56
C ARG A 238 -2.90 5.19 -9.89
N VAL A 239 -2.12 5.49 -10.91
CA VAL A 239 -0.95 4.67 -11.30
C VAL A 239 0.33 5.43 -10.95
N TRP A 240 1.17 4.84 -10.11
CA TRP A 240 2.52 5.33 -9.80
C TRP A 240 3.59 4.45 -10.46
N LEU A 241 4.78 5.00 -10.58
CA LEU A 241 5.97 4.28 -11.01
C LEU A 241 6.61 3.57 -9.82
N ALA A 242 6.95 2.28 -9.96
CA ALA A 242 7.53 1.47 -8.88
C ALA A 242 8.79 0.71 -9.36
N PRO A 243 9.93 1.41 -9.61
CA PRO A 243 11.19 0.74 -9.90
C PRO A 243 11.60 -0.16 -8.73
N GLY A 244 12.08 -1.39 -8.99
CA GLY A 244 12.24 -2.44 -7.96
C GLY A 244 13.01 -2.05 -6.69
N THR A 245 14.24 -1.56 -6.82
CA THR A 245 15.03 -0.86 -5.79
C THR A 245 15.98 0.12 -6.49
N ILE A 246 16.61 1.05 -5.77
CA ILE A 246 17.65 1.92 -6.37
C ILE A 246 18.81 1.08 -6.91
N ASN A 247 19.21 0.04 -6.19
CA ASN A 247 20.29 -0.85 -6.59
C ASN A 247 19.94 -1.75 -7.80
N TRP A 248 18.67 -1.98 -8.11
CA TRP A 248 18.20 -2.78 -9.26
C TRP A 248 17.90 -1.97 -10.53
N CYS A 249 18.22 -0.68 -10.52
CA CYS A 249 18.00 0.20 -11.66
C CYS A 249 19.31 0.81 -12.16
N THR A 250 19.53 0.80 -13.47
CA THR A 250 20.60 1.59 -14.09
C THR A 250 20.35 3.09 -13.92
N LYS A 251 21.38 3.92 -14.16
CA LYS A 251 21.22 5.38 -14.14
C LYS A 251 20.20 5.84 -15.19
N GLU A 252 20.25 5.20 -16.35
CA GLU A 252 19.38 5.45 -17.50
C GLU A 252 17.93 5.15 -17.15
N LEU A 253 17.68 4.02 -16.47
CA LEU A 253 16.34 3.69 -15.99
C LEU A 253 15.83 4.68 -14.94
N LEU A 254 16.66 5.09 -13.97
CA LEU A 254 16.26 6.09 -12.97
C LEU A 254 15.92 7.45 -13.61
N SER A 255 16.70 7.86 -14.62
CA SER A 255 16.43 9.08 -15.39
C SER A 255 15.13 8.98 -16.18
N LEU A 256 14.90 7.84 -16.86
CA LEU A 256 13.65 7.57 -17.56
C LEU A 256 12.45 7.58 -16.60
N THR A 257 12.57 6.94 -15.43
CA THR A 257 11.52 6.95 -14.40
C THR A 257 11.15 8.39 -14.02
N LYS A 258 12.14 9.26 -13.82
CA LYS A 258 11.88 10.65 -13.47
C LYS A 258 11.19 11.42 -14.61
N GLU A 259 11.66 11.25 -15.85
CA GLU A 259 11.03 11.82 -17.04
C GLU A 259 9.56 11.40 -17.17
N LEU A 260 9.28 10.11 -16.99
CA LEU A 260 7.91 9.57 -17.07
C LEU A 260 7.04 10.08 -15.92
N ALA A 261 7.60 10.22 -14.71
CA ALA A 261 6.89 10.75 -13.56
C ALA A 261 6.43 12.19 -13.82
N ASP A 262 7.31 13.02 -14.37
CA ASP A 262 7.00 14.41 -14.69
C ASP A 262 6.02 14.50 -15.87
N LYS A 263 6.23 13.69 -16.93
CA LYS A 263 5.35 13.63 -18.12
C LYS A 263 3.91 13.22 -17.79
N TYR A 264 3.74 12.23 -16.92
CA TYR A 264 2.42 11.73 -16.53
C TYR A 264 1.86 12.36 -15.25
N ASN A 265 2.59 13.33 -14.67
CA ASN A 265 2.26 13.96 -13.39
C ASN A 265 1.92 12.92 -12.30
N THR A 266 2.82 11.97 -12.09
CA THR A 266 2.63 10.85 -11.17
C THR A 266 3.74 10.73 -10.13
N GLY A 267 3.45 9.99 -9.07
CA GLY A 267 4.39 9.66 -8.02
C GLY A 267 5.28 8.47 -8.37
N ILE A 268 6.33 8.34 -7.57
CA ILE A 268 7.28 7.22 -7.59
C ILE A 268 7.33 6.65 -6.17
N THR A 269 7.26 5.33 -6.06
CA THR A 269 7.54 4.61 -4.82
C THR A 269 8.72 3.69 -5.07
N VAL A 270 9.66 3.55 -4.12
CA VAL A 270 10.88 2.75 -4.31
C VAL A 270 11.52 2.35 -2.98
N HIS A 271 12.04 1.12 -2.89
CA HIS A 271 12.88 0.68 -1.76
C HIS A 271 14.26 1.35 -1.78
N MET A 272 14.70 1.84 -0.62
CA MET A 272 16.02 2.47 -0.45
C MET A 272 16.57 2.22 0.95
N ASN A 273 17.87 1.94 1.05
CA ASN A 273 18.61 1.76 2.29
C ASN A 273 17.92 0.80 3.28
N GLU A 274 17.29 -0.26 2.80
CA GLU A 274 16.57 -1.20 3.68
C GLU A 274 17.55 -2.01 4.53
N THR A 275 18.63 -2.52 3.93
CA THR A 275 19.62 -3.31 4.65
C THR A 275 21.01 -2.71 4.60
N LYS A 276 21.84 -3.09 5.57
CA LYS A 276 23.26 -2.74 5.59
C LYS A 276 23.97 -3.20 4.31
N ALA A 277 23.65 -4.41 3.85
CA ALA A 277 24.25 -5.00 2.67
C ALA A 277 23.95 -4.18 1.40
N GLU A 278 22.72 -3.68 1.25
CA GLU A 278 22.35 -2.83 0.12
C GLU A 278 23.04 -1.46 0.17
N LYS A 279 23.12 -0.83 1.34
CA LYS A 279 23.86 0.42 1.51
C LYS A 279 25.34 0.26 1.19
N GLU A 280 25.99 -0.79 1.70
CA GLU A 280 27.40 -1.09 1.42
C GLU A 280 27.66 -1.42 -0.05
N TYR A 281 26.76 -2.19 -0.68
CA TYR A 281 26.80 -2.45 -2.12
C TYR A 281 26.73 -1.14 -2.91
N SER A 282 25.78 -0.25 -2.57
CA SER A 282 25.61 1.03 -3.25
C SER A 282 26.86 1.90 -3.11
N ILE A 283 27.43 2.02 -1.91
CA ILE A 283 28.66 2.79 -1.68
C ILE A 283 29.79 2.27 -2.58
N LYS A 284 29.97 0.95 -2.63
CA LYS A 284 31.02 0.31 -3.43
C LYS A 284 30.82 0.45 -4.94
N LYS A 285 29.58 0.38 -5.42
CA LYS A 285 29.25 0.30 -6.86
C LYS A 285 28.85 1.62 -7.47
N ARG A 286 28.29 2.51 -6.68
CA ARG A 286 27.62 3.75 -7.10
C ARG A 286 28.22 5.01 -6.47
N GLY A 287 29.17 4.85 -5.54
CA GLY A 287 29.95 5.97 -4.97
C GLY A 287 29.28 6.71 -3.82
N GLY A 288 28.16 6.20 -3.31
CA GLY A 288 27.41 6.73 -2.17
C GLY A 288 26.33 5.72 -1.76
N SER A 289 25.63 5.96 -0.66
CA SER A 289 24.46 5.17 -0.30
C SER A 289 23.35 5.26 -1.37
N GLU A 290 22.26 4.48 -1.24
CA GLU A 290 21.16 4.57 -2.20
C GLU A 290 20.51 5.96 -2.21
N VAL A 291 20.38 6.60 -1.03
CA VAL A 291 19.88 7.97 -0.91
C VAL A 291 20.83 8.98 -1.55
N GLU A 292 22.13 8.91 -1.25
CA GLU A 292 23.13 9.83 -1.83
C GLU A 292 23.24 9.65 -3.35
N TYR A 293 23.22 8.41 -3.82
CA TYR A 293 23.24 8.11 -5.24
C TYR A 293 21.98 8.63 -5.94
N ALA A 294 20.79 8.32 -5.42
CA ALA A 294 19.51 8.82 -5.95
C ALA A 294 19.48 10.35 -5.99
N TYR A 295 20.03 11.01 -4.98
CA TYR A 295 20.19 12.46 -4.97
C TYR A 295 21.13 12.95 -6.07
N SER A 296 22.30 12.31 -6.23
CA SER A 296 23.31 12.71 -7.23
C SER A 296 22.82 12.63 -8.67
N VAL A 297 21.87 11.73 -8.96
CA VAL A 297 21.27 11.57 -10.28
C VAL A 297 19.95 12.34 -10.44
N GLY A 298 19.56 13.16 -9.46
CA GLY A 298 18.36 13.98 -9.52
C GLY A 298 17.04 13.21 -9.41
N PHE A 299 17.07 11.99 -8.88
CA PHE A 299 15.89 11.12 -8.79
C PHE A 299 14.95 11.54 -7.65
N LEU A 300 15.50 11.97 -6.51
CA LEU A 300 14.71 12.35 -5.33
C LEU A 300 13.90 13.63 -5.55
N GLY A 301 12.71 13.68 -4.97
CA GLY A 301 11.84 14.85 -5.05
C GLY A 301 10.55 14.71 -4.26
N SER A 302 9.68 15.71 -4.40
CA SER A 302 8.38 15.77 -3.70
C SER A 302 7.37 14.74 -4.17
N ASN A 303 7.60 14.12 -5.33
CA ASN A 303 6.76 13.04 -5.85
C ASN A 303 7.34 11.65 -5.55
N VAL A 304 8.38 11.54 -4.70
CA VAL A 304 9.02 10.27 -4.33
C VAL A 304 8.62 9.85 -2.92
N LEU A 305 8.22 8.59 -2.78
CA LEU A 305 8.00 7.86 -1.54
C LEU A 305 9.11 6.81 -1.38
N GLY A 306 10.07 7.07 -0.50
CA GLY A 306 11.14 6.14 -0.14
C GLY A 306 10.66 5.14 0.89
N VAL A 307 10.87 3.85 0.64
CA VAL A 307 10.36 2.76 1.46
C VAL A 307 11.49 2.18 2.32
N HIS A 308 11.18 1.85 3.57
CA HIS A 308 12.09 1.37 4.64
C HIS A 308 13.03 2.44 5.20
N LEU A 309 14.04 2.86 4.42
CA LEU A 309 15.05 3.85 4.82
C LEU A 309 15.72 3.55 6.18
N VAL A 310 15.97 2.27 6.45
CA VAL A 310 16.49 1.77 7.73
C VAL A 310 17.89 2.28 8.00
N TRP A 311 18.80 2.13 7.03
CA TRP A 311 20.22 2.47 7.18
C TRP A 311 20.53 3.91 6.76
N THR A 312 19.64 4.84 7.10
CA THR A 312 19.76 6.26 6.77
C THR A 312 20.50 7.01 7.88
N ASP A 313 21.53 7.78 7.55
CA ASP A 313 22.28 8.61 8.49
C ASP A 313 21.82 10.08 8.45
N SER A 314 22.39 10.90 9.35
CA SER A 314 22.04 12.32 9.49
C SER A 314 22.17 13.13 8.19
N ARG A 315 23.18 12.84 7.35
CA ARG A 315 23.37 13.56 6.08
C ARG A 315 22.29 13.18 5.08
N GLU A 316 21.95 11.90 5.03
CA GLU A 316 20.89 11.40 4.17
C GLU A 316 19.51 11.91 4.58
N ILE A 317 19.25 12.07 5.89
CA ILE A 317 18.03 12.72 6.38
C ILE A 317 17.93 14.17 5.88
N GLU A 318 19.03 14.94 5.90
CA GLU A 318 19.04 16.31 5.35
C GLU A 318 18.75 16.33 3.85
N ILE A 319 19.27 15.34 3.10
CA ILE A 319 18.96 15.17 1.68
C ILE A 319 17.46 14.96 1.47
N LEU A 320 16.87 14.00 2.18
CA LEU A 320 15.44 13.67 2.08
C LEU A 320 14.55 14.87 2.44
N ALA A 321 14.90 15.61 3.50
CA ALA A 321 14.20 16.82 3.90
C ALA A 321 14.30 17.91 2.82
N ARG A 322 15.50 18.15 2.29
CA ARG A 322 15.74 19.16 1.25
C ARG A 322 15.01 18.85 -0.06
N THR A 323 14.89 17.57 -0.43
CA THR A 323 14.16 17.14 -1.64
C THR A 323 12.66 16.97 -1.40
N ASN A 324 12.19 17.15 -0.16
CA ASN A 324 10.83 16.87 0.25
C ASN A 324 10.39 15.43 -0.10
N THR A 325 11.32 14.47 -0.01
CA THR A 325 11.04 13.05 -0.23
C THR A 325 10.30 12.47 0.98
N LYS A 326 9.26 11.68 0.71
CA LYS A 326 8.39 11.08 1.73
C LYS A 326 8.94 9.72 2.13
N VAL A 327 8.54 9.24 3.30
CA VAL A 327 8.99 7.96 3.85
C VAL A 327 7.81 7.04 4.10
N SER A 328 7.91 5.79 3.70
CA SER A 328 7.02 4.71 4.12
C SER A 328 7.76 3.82 5.13
N HIS A 329 7.33 3.85 6.38
CA HIS A 329 7.94 3.07 7.46
C HIS A 329 7.25 1.71 7.61
N ASN A 330 8.04 0.63 7.47
CA ASN A 330 7.57 -0.76 7.56
C ASN A 330 8.17 -1.47 8.79
N PRO A 331 7.80 -1.10 10.03
CA PRO A 331 8.48 -1.57 11.24
C PRO A 331 8.45 -3.10 11.39
N ILE A 332 7.33 -3.74 11.06
CA ILE A 332 7.18 -5.18 11.23
C ILE A 332 8.08 -5.93 10.26
N SER A 333 8.06 -5.58 8.98
CA SER A 333 8.97 -6.17 7.97
C SER A 333 10.43 -5.97 8.34
N ASN A 334 10.80 -4.75 8.76
CA ASN A 334 12.16 -4.44 9.18
C ASN A 334 12.64 -5.31 10.36
N MET A 335 11.76 -5.61 11.31
CA MET A 335 12.07 -6.52 12.41
C MET A 335 12.08 -7.99 11.97
N TYR A 336 11.11 -8.39 11.13
CA TYR A 336 10.95 -9.76 10.67
C TYR A 336 12.16 -10.25 9.88
N LEU A 337 12.71 -9.41 8.99
CA LEU A 337 13.89 -9.71 8.18
C LEU A 337 15.21 -9.30 8.85
N ALA A 338 15.15 -8.81 10.09
CA ALA A 338 16.28 -8.21 10.79
C ALA A 338 17.01 -7.12 9.98
N SER A 339 16.28 -6.38 9.13
CA SER A 339 16.82 -5.29 8.31
C SER A 339 17.38 -4.16 9.18
N GLY A 340 16.73 -3.88 10.32
CA GLY A 340 17.17 -2.88 11.31
C GLY A 340 16.04 -1.94 11.75
N ILE A 341 16.39 -0.76 12.25
CA ILE A 341 15.42 0.25 12.72
C ILE A 341 15.66 1.56 11.98
N ALA A 342 14.65 2.05 11.26
CA ALA A 342 14.72 3.35 10.59
C ALA A 342 14.72 4.50 11.61
N PRO A 343 15.49 5.58 11.41
CA PRO A 343 15.57 6.70 12.34
C PRO A 343 14.36 7.65 12.17
N ILE A 344 13.15 7.13 12.42
CA ILE A 344 11.89 7.85 12.22
C ILE A 344 11.79 9.08 13.14
N PRO A 345 12.11 9.03 14.44
CA PRO A 345 12.09 10.22 15.29
C PRO A 345 12.98 11.35 14.76
N GLU A 346 14.16 11.02 14.21
CA GLU A 346 15.07 11.97 13.58
C GLU A 346 14.47 12.57 12.30
N MET A 347 13.85 11.75 11.46
CA MET A 347 13.18 12.20 10.23
C MET A 347 12.00 13.14 10.54
N LEU A 348 11.17 12.80 11.54
CA LEU A 348 10.04 13.64 11.97
C LEU A 348 10.52 14.99 12.52
N ARG A 349 11.61 15.03 13.29
CA ARG A 349 12.24 16.29 13.76
C ARG A 349 12.72 17.19 12.62
N LYS A 350 12.91 16.64 11.41
CA LYS A 350 13.26 17.37 10.19
C LYS A 350 12.04 17.68 9.30
N ASN A 351 10.82 17.50 9.81
CA ASN A 351 9.56 17.70 9.11
C ASN A 351 9.41 16.82 7.86
N ILE A 352 10.07 15.66 7.82
CA ILE A 352 9.85 14.68 6.76
C ILE A 352 8.49 14.03 6.99
N ILE A 353 7.69 13.91 5.94
CA ILE A 353 6.40 13.22 5.99
C ILE A 353 6.65 11.71 6.01
N VAL A 354 6.17 11.05 7.06
CA VAL A 354 6.30 9.60 7.27
C VAL A 354 4.91 8.97 7.27
N GLY A 355 4.70 7.98 6.40
CA GLY A 355 3.57 7.06 6.41
C GLY A 355 3.93 5.73 7.08
N LEU A 356 2.90 4.96 7.44
CA LEU A 356 3.02 3.63 8.01
C LEU A 356 2.56 2.58 7.00
N ALA A 357 3.20 1.43 7.05
CA ALA A 357 2.92 0.37 6.10
C ALA A 357 3.19 -1.03 6.66
N THR A 358 2.50 -1.99 6.07
CA THR A 358 2.65 -3.41 6.41
C THR A 358 3.80 -4.07 5.67
N ASP A 359 4.19 -3.54 4.51
CA ASP A 359 4.92 -4.30 3.49
C ASP A 359 4.07 -5.47 2.94
N GLY A 360 4.68 -6.39 2.21
CA GLY A 360 4.05 -7.63 1.76
C GLY A 360 3.93 -8.67 2.88
N ALA A 361 2.87 -9.47 2.83
CA ALA A 361 2.63 -10.47 3.87
C ALA A 361 3.64 -11.62 3.90
N ALA A 362 4.57 -11.73 2.94
CA ALA A 362 5.66 -12.70 3.01
C ALA A 362 6.81 -12.28 3.95
N SER A 363 6.81 -11.03 4.42
CA SER A 363 7.77 -10.48 5.40
C SER A 363 7.09 -9.80 6.60
N ASN A 364 5.78 -9.98 6.77
CA ASN A 364 5.01 -9.49 7.94
C ASN A 364 4.09 -10.59 8.48
N ASN A 365 3.43 -11.28 7.55
CA ASN A 365 2.47 -12.37 7.69
C ASN A 365 1.00 -11.98 7.80
N ASN A 366 0.67 -10.68 7.73
CA ASN A 366 -0.69 -10.19 7.55
C ASN A 366 -0.71 -8.78 6.90
N MET A 367 -1.92 -8.26 6.68
CA MET A 367 -2.20 -6.89 6.21
C MET A 367 -2.85 -6.01 7.29
N ASP A 368 -2.55 -6.26 8.57
CA ASP A 368 -3.14 -5.57 9.70
C ASP A 368 -2.37 -4.29 10.08
N MET A 369 -2.95 -3.14 9.75
CA MET A 369 -2.38 -1.84 10.11
C MET A 369 -2.46 -1.54 11.61
N PHE A 370 -3.32 -2.20 12.40
CA PHE A 370 -3.32 -2.02 13.86
C PHE A 370 -2.08 -2.60 14.52
N ASP A 371 -1.55 -3.71 13.99
CA ASP A 371 -0.26 -4.25 14.45
C ASP A 371 0.85 -3.23 14.17
N VAL A 372 0.86 -2.64 12.97
CA VAL A 372 1.84 -1.60 12.59
C VAL A 372 1.74 -0.39 13.52
N ILE A 373 0.53 0.13 13.75
CA ILE A 373 0.27 1.29 14.63
C ILE A 373 0.74 0.99 16.06
N ARG A 374 0.47 -0.21 16.57
CA ARG A 374 0.84 -0.61 17.92
C ARG A 374 2.35 -0.75 18.08
N ILE A 375 3.01 -1.40 17.12
CA ILE A 375 4.42 -1.76 17.25
C ILE A 375 5.33 -0.56 17.02
N THR A 376 5.00 0.33 16.08
CA THR A 376 5.81 1.52 15.73
C THR A 376 6.32 2.28 16.97
N PRO A 377 5.45 2.79 17.87
CA PRO A 377 5.93 3.55 19.03
C PRO A 377 6.69 2.67 20.03
N LEU A 378 6.35 1.38 20.18
CA LEU A 378 7.05 0.49 21.11
C LEU A 378 8.49 0.23 20.67
N LEU A 379 8.70 0.02 19.37
CA LEU A 379 10.01 -0.18 18.77
C LEU A 379 10.93 1.04 19.02
N HIS A 380 10.42 2.25 18.79
CA HIS A 380 11.22 3.45 19.01
C HIS A 380 11.51 3.69 20.50
N LYS A 381 10.55 3.45 21.39
CA LYS A 381 10.78 3.62 22.83
C LYS A 381 11.89 2.71 23.36
N VAL A 382 11.91 1.45 22.95
CA VAL A 382 12.90 0.49 23.46
C VAL A 382 14.30 0.76 22.91
N VAL A 383 14.44 1.09 21.63
CA VAL A 383 15.78 1.34 21.04
C VAL A 383 16.40 2.64 21.55
N HIS A 384 15.58 3.65 21.84
CA HIS A 384 16.05 4.93 22.37
C HIS A 384 16.15 4.95 23.91
N GLY A 385 15.63 3.94 24.61
CA GLY A 385 15.54 3.94 26.07
C GLY A 385 14.70 5.10 26.61
N ASP A 386 13.75 5.60 25.81
CA ASP A 386 12.96 6.79 26.09
C ASP A 386 11.46 6.48 25.89
N PRO A 387 10.62 6.54 26.94
CA PRO A 387 9.19 6.26 26.84
C PRO A 387 8.41 7.29 26.00
N THR A 388 9.05 8.39 25.59
CA THR A 388 8.49 9.50 24.80
C THR A 388 9.04 9.60 23.38
N ALA A 389 9.91 8.67 22.98
CA ALA A 389 10.55 8.62 21.66
C ALA A 389 9.58 8.63 20.47
#